data_AF-A0A916QRF9-F1
#
_entry.id   AF-A0A916QRF9-F1
#
_cell.length_a   1.000
_cell.length_b   1.000
_cell.length_c   1.000
_cell.angle_alpha   90.00
_cell.angle_beta   90.00
_cell.angle_gamma   90.00
#
_symmetry.space_group_name_H-M   'P 1'
#
loop_
_entity.id
_entity.type
_entity.pdbx_description
1 polymer ?
#
loop_
_entity_poly.entity_id
_entity_poly.type
_entity_poly.pdbx_seq_one_letter_code
_entity_poly.pdbx_strand_id
1 'polypeptide(L)'
;MSCGYYAQFAIQIDLKIVGANGHSPLPTGKALGLDVGIKYFLADSNAKTIENPQFYRKSEKQLNRANRQKSKKYKKGAKPQSNNYHKARNRYARKHLRVSRQRKEYVKRVAYCVVQ
;
A
#
# COMPACT_ATOMS: atom_id res chain seq x y z
N MET A 1 26.75 0.52 -8.41
CA MET A 1 25.50 0.96 -9.08
C MET A 1 24.98 -0.24 -9.84
N SER A 2 23.87 -0.84 -9.44
CA SER A 2 23.21 -1.84 -10.31
C SER A 2 22.31 -1.06 -11.26
N CYS A 3 22.68 -1.02 -12.55
CA CYS A 3 21.78 -0.53 -13.59
C CYS A 3 20.64 -1.54 -13.70
N GLY A 4 19.44 -1.15 -13.28
CA GLY A 4 18.23 -1.93 -13.49
C GLY A 4 17.47 -1.32 -14.66
N TYR A 5 17.28 -2.07 -15.73
CA TYR A 5 16.37 -1.68 -16.80
C TYR A 5 14.95 -2.07 -16.39
N TYR A 6 13.97 -1.22 -16.73
CA TYR A 6 12.55 -1.53 -16.58
C TYR A 6 11.83 -1.12 -17.87
N ALA A 7 10.83 -1.90 -18.26
CA ALA A 7 9.87 -1.54 -19.28
C ALA A 7 8.48 -1.46 -18.61
N GLN A 8 7.69 -0.48 -19.01
CA GLN A 8 6.30 -0.35 -18.58
C GLN A 8 5.41 -0.47 -19.81
N PHE A 9 4.46 -1.40 -19.75
CA PHE A 9 3.44 -1.56 -20.76
C PHE A 9 2.17 -0.84 -20.27
N ALA A 10 1.62 0.03 -21.11
CA ALA A 10 0.28 0.55 -20.93
C ALA A 10 -0.63 -0.26 -21.86
N ILE A 11 -1.63 -0.93 -21.28
CA ILE A 11 -2.59 -1.74 -22.02
C ILE A 11 -3.96 -1.13 -21.75
N GLN A 12 -4.66 -0.78 -22.81
CA GLN A 12 -6.08 -0.46 -22.72
C GLN A 12 -6.84 -1.78 -22.70
N ILE A 13 -7.69 -1.96 -21.68
CA ILE A 13 -8.54 -3.13 -21.54
C ILE A 13 -9.98 -2.63 -21.62
N ASP A 14 -10.69 -3.08 -22.66
CA ASP A 14 -12.13 -2.93 -22.72
C ASP A 14 -12.76 -4.05 -21.89
N LEU A 15 -13.00 -3.75 -20.61
CA LEU A 15 -13.59 -4.70 -19.66
C LEU A 15 -15.02 -5.04 -20.06
N LYS A 16 -15.21 -6.20 -20.70
CA LYS A 16 -16.52 -6.83 -20.85
C LYS A 16 -16.76 -7.73 -19.66
N ILE A 17 -17.62 -7.28 -18.73
CA ILE A 17 -18.03 -8.12 -17.60
C ILE A 17 -19.07 -9.12 -18.12
N VAL A 18 -18.60 -10.33 -18.42
CA VAL A 18 -19.42 -11.46 -18.84
C VAL A 18 -19.51 -12.42 -17.66
N GLY A 19 -20.72 -12.68 -17.17
CA GLY A 19 -20.99 -13.68 -16.14
C GLY A 19 -20.75 -15.11 -16.65
N ALA A 20 -20.81 -16.09 -15.74
CA ALA A 20 -20.50 -17.50 -16.01
C ALA A 20 -21.27 -18.13 -17.20
N ASN A 21 -22.36 -17.48 -17.64
CA ASN A 21 -23.29 -17.98 -18.66
C ASN A 21 -23.18 -17.21 -19.99
N GLY A 22 -22.17 -16.36 -20.19
CA GLY A 22 -22.03 -15.57 -21.42
C GLY A 22 -22.86 -14.26 -21.45
N HIS A 23 -23.62 -13.98 -20.39
CA HIS A 23 -24.45 -12.78 -20.23
C HIS A 23 -23.90 -11.85 -19.15
N SER A 24 -24.20 -10.54 -19.21
CA SER A 24 -23.84 -9.59 -18.14
C SER A 24 -24.36 -10.08 -16.78
N PRO A 25 -23.57 -9.96 -15.70
CA PRO A 25 -23.99 -10.44 -14.39
C PRO A 25 -25.26 -9.71 -13.94
N LEU A 26 -26.30 -10.49 -13.66
CA LEU A 26 -27.53 -9.97 -13.09
C LEU A 26 -27.28 -9.56 -11.63
N PRO A 27 -27.84 -8.45 -11.13
CA PRO A 27 -27.75 -8.09 -9.73
C PRO A 27 -28.30 -9.22 -8.86
N THR A 28 -27.54 -9.67 -7.87
CA THR A 28 -27.97 -10.74 -6.95
C THR A 28 -29.09 -10.30 -5.99
N GLY A 29 -29.43 -9.01 -5.94
CA GLY A 29 -30.39 -8.43 -5.00
C GLY A 29 -29.90 -8.38 -3.55
N LYS A 30 -28.68 -8.86 -3.28
CA LYS A 30 -28.08 -8.87 -1.95
C LYS A 30 -27.35 -7.54 -1.70
N ALA A 31 -27.62 -6.94 -0.55
CA ALA A 31 -26.87 -5.79 -0.06
C ALA A 31 -25.86 -6.25 1.01
N LEU A 32 -24.62 -5.74 0.92
CA LEU A 32 -23.58 -6.01 1.91
C LEU A 32 -23.13 -4.67 2.51
N GLY A 33 -23.36 -4.48 3.81
CA GLY A 33 -22.83 -3.34 4.53
C GLY A 33 -21.36 -3.57 4.85
N LEU A 34 -20.50 -2.59 4.55
CA LEU A 34 -19.07 -2.65 4.85
C LEU A 34 -18.69 -1.47 5.76
N ASP A 35 -18.19 -1.79 6.95
CA ASP A 35 -17.58 -0.82 7.86
C ASP A 35 -16.05 -0.97 7.85
N VAL A 36 -15.32 0.14 7.90
CA VAL A 36 -13.86 0.17 7.86
C VAL A 36 -13.32 0.95 9.05
N GLY A 37 -12.35 0.36 9.76
CA GLY A 37 -11.94 0.93 11.04
C GLY A 37 -10.49 0.68 11.44
N ILE A 38 -10.16 1.15 12.64
CA ILE A 38 -8.84 0.98 13.26
C ILE A 38 -8.75 -0.39 13.94
N LYS A 39 -9.82 -0.81 14.61
CA LYS A 39 -9.92 -2.11 15.31
C LYS A 39 -9.96 -3.27 14.30
N TYR A 40 -10.89 -3.21 13.36
CA TYR A 40 -10.98 -4.13 12.22
C TYR A 40 -10.77 -3.33 10.94
N PHE A 41 -10.00 -3.88 10.01
CA PHE A 41 -9.80 -3.27 8.70
C PHE A 41 -11.11 -3.21 7.90
N LEU A 42 -11.90 -4.28 7.98
CA LEU A 42 -13.21 -4.41 7.34
C LEU A 42 -14.12 -5.22 8.28
N ALA A 43 -15.35 -4.79 8.48
CA ALA A 43 -16.41 -5.58 9.08
C ALA A 43 -17.61 -5.58 8.13
N ASP A 44 -18.18 -6.76 7.87
CA ASP A 44 -19.38 -6.87 7.05
C ASP A 44 -20.65 -6.99 7.91
N SER A 45 -21.80 -6.74 7.29
CA SER A 45 -23.11 -6.87 7.92
C SER A 45 -23.48 -8.32 8.30
N ASN A 46 -22.67 -9.31 7.90
CA ASN A 46 -22.81 -10.73 8.28
C ASN A 46 -21.88 -11.11 9.44
N ALA A 47 -21.38 -10.11 10.18
CA ALA A 47 -20.48 -10.25 11.32
C ALA A 47 -19.09 -10.86 10.99
N LYS A 48 -18.72 -10.95 9.72
CA LYS A 48 -17.35 -11.32 9.32
C LYS A 48 -16.46 -10.08 9.45
N THR A 49 -15.28 -10.29 10.02
CA THR A 49 -14.30 -9.21 10.19
C THR A 49 -12.96 -9.59 9.59
N ILE A 50 -12.22 -8.57 9.16
CA ILE A 50 -10.85 -8.65 8.69
C ILE A 50 -10.01 -7.79 9.63
N GLU A 51 -9.00 -8.39 10.25
CA GLU A 51 -8.12 -7.67 11.18
C GLU A 51 -7.28 -6.59 10.49
N ASN A 52 -7.00 -5.51 11.22
CA ASN A 52 -6.05 -4.50 10.75
C ASN A 52 -4.60 -5.00 10.92
N PRO A 53 -3.83 -5.18 9.83
CA PRO A 53 -2.46 -5.69 9.93
C PRO A 53 -1.48 -4.68 10.55
N GLN A 54 -1.87 -3.41 10.72
CA GLN A 54 -1.12 -2.35 11.37
C GLN A 54 0.33 -2.18 10.85
N PHE A 55 0.52 -2.28 9.52
CA PHE A 55 1.85 -2.24 8.89
C PHE A 55 2.72 -1.06 9.33
N TYR A 56 2.11 0.12 9.52
CA TYR A 56 2.82 1.31 9.97
C TYR A 56 3.32 1.15 11.40
N ARG A 57 2.47 0.73 12.34
CA ARG A 57 2.84 0.51 13.75
C ARG A 57 3.98 -0.50 13.88
N LYS A 58 3.90 -1.61 13.15
CA LYS A 58 4.97 -2.63 13.09
C LYS A 58 6.30 -2.06 12.57
N SER A 59 6.25 -1.06 11.69
CA SER A 59 7.43 -0.43 11.07
C SER A 59 7.92 0.84 11.77
N GLU A 60 7.13 1.38 12.70
CA GLU A 60 7.29 2.71 13.30
C GLU A 60 8.66 2.88 13.95
N LYS A 61 9.10 1.92 14.76
CA LYS A 61 10.42 1.94 15.41
C LYS A 61 11.56 2.08 14.38
N GLN A 62 11.46 1.38 13.26
CA GLN A 62 12.49 1.42 12.22
C GLN A 62 12.45 2.73 11.41
N LEU A 63 11.25 3.24 11.13
CA LEU A 63 11.05 4.52 10.45
C LEU A 63 11.60 5.67 11.28
N ASN A 64 11.28 5.71 12.57
CA ASN A 64 11.76 6.73 13.51
C ASN A 64 13.28 6.68 13.66
N ARG A 65 13.89 5.48 13.73
CA ARG A 65 15.35 5.33 13.71
C ARG A 65 15.98 5.89 12.43
N ALA A 66 15.41 5.56 11.27
CA ALA A 66 15.91 6.06 9.99
C ALA A 66 15.75 7.58 9.85
N ASN A 67 14.62 8.14 10.32
CA ASN A 67 14.38 9.57 10.34
C ASN A 67 15.40 10.29 11.23
N ARG A 68 15.62 9.80 12.47
CA ARG A 68 16.63 10.36 13.38
C ARG A 68 18.03 10.33 12.76
N GLN A 69 18.41 9.22 12.13
CA GLN A 69 19.71 9.11 11.45
C GLN A 69 19.87 10.04 10.25
N LYS A 70 18.77 10.33 9.54
CA LYS A 70 18.73 11.33 8.46
C LYS A 70 18.88 12.74 9.04
N SER A 71 18.10 13.07 10.07
CA SER A 71 18.11 14.40 10.71
C SER A 71 19.48 14.74 11.30
N LYS A 72 20.15 13.79 11.97
CA LYS A 72 21.52 14.00 12.49
C LYS A 72 22.57 14.32 11.41
N LYS A 73 22.31 13.97 10.14
CA LYS A 73 23.24 14.21 9.03
C LYS A 73 22.87 15.44 8.21
N TYR A 74 21.74 16.05 8.49
CA TYR A 74 21.29 17.27 7.83
C TYR A 74 22.10 18.45 8.35
N LYS A 75 22.59 19.30 7.44
CA LYS A 75 23.30 20.54 7.79
C LYS A 75 22.47 21.73 7.30
N LYS A 76 21.94 22.54 8.23
CA LYS A 76 21.19 23.76 7.88
C LYS A 76 22.08 24.69 7.05
N GLY A 77 21.53 25.26 5.98
CA GLY A 77 22.24 26.19 5.09
C GLY A 77 23.14 25.53 4.03
N ALA A 78 23.45 24.23 4.12
CA ALA A 78 24.29 23.57 3.13
C ALA A 78 23.51 23.22 1.84
N LYS A 79 24.00 23.70 0.70
CA LYS A 79 23.54 23.33 -0.64
C LYS A 79 24.76 23.10 -1.53
N PRO A 80 25.06 21.86 -1.99
CA PRO A 80 24.32 20.62 -1.73
C PRO A 80 24.53 20.07 -0.29
N GLN A 81 23.69 19.11 0.10
CA GLN A 81 23.88 18.35 1.35
C GLN A 81 25.00 17.32 1.18
N SER A 82 25.49 16.75 2.29
CA SER A 82 26.53 15.72 2.25
C SER A 82 26.05 14.42 1.59
N ASN A 83 26.98 13.68 0.96
CA ASN A 83 26.70 12.34 0.43
C ASN A 83 26.13 11.38 1.51
N ASN A 84 26.56 11.54 2.76
CA ASN A 84 26.06 10.74 3.89
C ASN A 84 24.60 11.05 4.22
N TYR A 85 24.19 12.33 4.12
CA TYR A 85 22.79 12.71 4.23
C TYR A 85 21.96 12.07 3.12
N HIS A 86 22.40 12.16 1.85
CA HIS A 86 21.68 11.58 0.72
C HIS A 86 21.50 10.05 0.87
N LYS A 87 22.55 9.34 1.29
CA LYS A 87 22.46 7.90 1.61
C LYS A 87 21.42 7.62 2.70
N ALA A 88 21.39 8.41 3.78
CA ALA A 88 20.41 8.23 4.86
C ALA A 88 18.98 8.58 4.44
N ARG A 89 18.79 9.66 3.67
CA ARG A 89 17.50 10.04 3.07
C ARG A 89 16.94 8.92 2.20
N ASN A 90 17.76 8.33 1.33
CA ASN A 90 17.35 7.23 0.47
C ASN A 90 16.94 5.99 1.27
N ARG A 91 17.66 5.64 2.35
CA ARG A 91 17.25 4.54 3.25
C ARG A 91 15.90 4.82 3.92
N TYR A 92 15.69 6.04 4.39
CA TYR A 92 14.41 6.46 4.98
C TYR A 92 13.27 6.35 3.97
N ALA A 93 13.46 6.87 2.75
CA ALA A 93 12.47 6.79 1.67
C ALA A 93 12.13 5.35 1.29
N ARG A 94 13.13 4.47 1.15
CA ARG A 94 12.89 3.03 0.84
C ARG A 94 12.07 2.31 1.91
N LYS A 95 12.25 2.64 3.20
CA LYS A 95 11.43 2.08 4.28
C LYS A 95 9.98 2.55 4.19
N HIS A 96 9.74 3.83 3.93
CA HIS A 96 8.38 4.34 3.69
C HIS A 96 7.72 3.69 2.47
N LEU A 97 8.48 3.53 1.37
CA LEU A 97 8.02 2.86 0.16
C LEU A 97 7.58 1.42 0.44
N ARG A 98 8.33 0.68 1.26
CA ARG A 98 7.96 -0.69 1.67
C ARG A 98 6.62 -0.73 2.39
N VAL A 99 6.40 0.16 3.36
CA VAL A 99 5.13 0.24 4.11
C VAL A 99 3.98 0.62 3.19
N SER A 100 4.19 1.58 2.29
CA SER A 100 3.19 1.99 1.28
C SER A 100 2.80 0.82 0.37
N ARG A 101 3.78 0.05 -0.14
CA ARG A 101 3.53 -1.14 -0.97
C ARG A 101 2.76 -2.22 -0.22
N GLN A 102 3.12 -2.50 1.04
CA GLN A 102 2.39 -3.46 1.88
C GLN A 102 0.93 -3.05 2.08
N ARG A 103 0.67 -1.77 2.38
CA ARG A 103 -0.70 -1.24 2.50
C ARG A 103 -1.47 -1.38 1.19
N LYS A 104 -0.87 -0.98 0.06
CA LYS A 104 -1.53 -1.05 -1.25
C LYS A 104 -1.89 -2.47 -1.64
N GLU A 105 -0.96 -3.41 -1.44
CA GLU A 105 -1.17 -4.81 -1.78
C GLU A 105 -2.26 -5.45 -0.92
N TYR A 106 -2.24 -5.15 0.39
CA TYR A 106 -3.24 -5.67 1.31
C TYR A 106 -4.65 -5.18 0.96
N VAL A 107 -4.81 -3.88 0.67
CA VAL A 107 -6.11 -3.30 0.26
C VAL A 107 -6.64 -3.99 -1.00
N LYS A 108 -5.79 -4.18 -2.02
CA LYS A 108 -6.18 -4.87 -3.26
C LYS A 108 -6.68 -6.28 -2.98
N ARG A 109 -5.91 -7.05 -2.20
CA ARG A 109 -6.27 -8.43 -1.87
C ARG A 109 -7.61 -8.50 -1.12
N VAL A 110 -7.85 -7.58 -0.18
CA VAL A 110 -9.13 -7.52 0.53
C VAL A 110 -10.27 -7.16 -0.41
N ALA A 111 -10.09 -6.19 -1.31
CA ALA A 111 -11.11 -5.83 -2.29
C ALA A 111 -11.51 -7.03 -3.18
N TYR A 112 -10.53 -7.81 -3.65
CA TYR A 112 -10.78 -9.04 -4.41
C TYR A 112 -11.53 -10.11 -3.62
N CYS A 113 -11.39 -10.17 -2.29
CA CYS A 113 -12.13 -11.12 -1.47
C CYS A 113 -13.60 -10.72 -1.24
N VAL A 114 -13.93 -9.44 -1.41
CA VAL A 114 -15.29 -8.89 -1.16
C VAL A 114 -16.14 -8.90 -2.42
N VAL A 115 -15.53 -8.71 -3.58
CA VAL A 115 -16.20 -8.86 -4.88
C VAL A 115 -16.42 -10.35 -5.14
N GLN A 116 -17.66 -10.82 -4.94
CA GLN A 116 -18.13 -12.16 -5.31
C GLN A 116 -18.93 -12.11 -6.62
#